data_AF-G6FNL1-F1
#
_entry.id   AF-G6FNL1-F1
#
_cell.length_a   1.000
_cell.length_b   1.000
_cell.length_c   1.000
_cell.angle_alpha   90.00
_cell.angle_beta   90.00
_cell.angle_gamma   90.00
#
_symmetry.space_group_name_H-M   'P 1'
#
loop_
_entity.id
_entity.type
_entity.pdbx_description
1 polymer ?
#
loop_
_entity_poly.entity_id
_entity_poly.type
_entity_poly.pdbx_seq_one_letter_code
_entity_poly.pdbx_strand_id
1 'polypeptide(L)'
;MSTTDNSPIDDRSSADLISVTELQCQLNDFLKQLSPERLQVLVDFAAYLANTESEAATQELVAIPGLLERIKKNQATPKTQYANWRTLRSDV
;
A
#
# COMPACT_ATOMS: atom_id res chain seq x y z
N MET A 1 -6.70 -57.25 -20.49
CA MET A 1 -6.96 -56.74 -19.13
C MET A 1 -5.57 -56.57 -18.51
N SER A 2 -5.06 -55.39 -18.20
CA SER A 2 -5.72 -54.17 -17.72
C SER A 2 -5.01 -52.93 -18.26
N THR A 3 -5.83 -51.93 -18.56
CA THR A 3 -5.44 -50.54 -18.80
C THR A 3 -5.01 -49.89 -17.49
N THR A 4 -3.79 -49.36 -17.43
CA THR A 4 -3.47 -48.33 -16.44
C THR A 4 -3.19 -47.05 -17.22
N ASP A 5 -4.27 -46.30 -17.41
CA ASP A 5 -4.25 -44.88 -17.71
C ASP A 5 -3.61 -44.19 -16.50
N ASN A 6 -2.43 -43.61 -16.71
CA ASN A 6 -1.78 -42.78 -15.71
C ASN A 6 -1.52 -41.40 -16.33
N SER A 7 -2.61 -40.75 -16.72
CA SER A 7 -2.65 -39.29 -16.85
C SER A 7 -2.34 -38.64 -15.50
N PRO A 8 -1.33 -37.76 -15.40
CA PRO A 8 -1.23 -36.86 -14.28
C PRO A 8 -2.26 -35.75 -14.50
N ILE A 9 -3.42 -35.89 -13.84
CA ILE A 9 -4.23 -34.75 -13.44
C ILE A 9 -3.47 -34.10 -12.28
N ASP A 10 -2.92 -32.93 -12.53
CA ASP A 10 -2.78 -31.86 -11.53
C ASP A 10 -2.95 -30.52 -12.24
N ASP A 11 -4.11 -30.40 -12.88
CA ASP A 11 -4.68 -29.14 -13.34
C ASP A 11 -5.47 -28.54 -12.17
N ARG A 12 -4.79 -27.81 -11.27
CA ARG A 12 -5.35 -26.77 -10.36
C ARG A 12 -4.33 -26.33 -9.29
N SER A 13 -3.31 -25.56 -9.68
CA SER A 13 -2.67 -24.62 -8.73
C SER A 13 -1.80 -23.56 -9.42
N SER A 14 -2.23 -23.03 -10.58
CA SER A 14 -1.57 -21.85 -11.19
C SER A 14 -2.36 -20.56 -11.01
N ALA A 15 -3.41 -20.58 -10.18
CA ALA A 15 -4.22 -19.39 -9.90
C ALA A 15 -3.61 -18.48 -8.81
N ASP A 16 -2.56 -18.92 -8.13
CA ASP A 16 -1.99 -18.18 -7.01
C ASP A 16 -0.60 -17.64 -7.36
N LEU A 17 -0.45 -16.33 -7.16
CA LEU A 17 0.76 -15.50 -7.37
C LEU A 17 0.93 -14.92 -8.78
N ILE A 18 -0.08 -14.19 -9.27
CA ILE A 18 0.19 -13.15 -10.27
C ILE A 18 1.20 -12.17 -9.63
N SER A 19 2.37 -12.02 -10.24
CA SER A 19 3.41 -11.13 -9.71
C SER A 19 2.93 -9.67 -9.74
N VAL A 20 3.42 -8.83 -8.82
CA VAL A 20 3.11 -7.39 -8.83
C VAL A 20 3.41 -6.76 -10.19
N THR A 21 4.49 -7.18 -10.82
CA THR A 21 4.89 -6.76 -12.17
C THR A 21 3.86 -7.15 -13.23
N GLU A 22 3.28 -8.33 -13.13
CA GLU A 22 2.29 -8.82 -14.08
C GLU A 22 0.92 -8.14 -13.90
N LEU A 23 0.52 -7.85 -12.64
CA LEU A 23 -0.64 -7.01 -12.35
C LEU A 23 -0.47 -5.60 -12.93
N GLN A 24 0.72 -5.00 -12.80
CA GLN A 24 1.01 -3.68 -13.37
C GLN A 24 0.95 -3.68 -14.89
N CYS A 25 1.48 -4.71 -15.55
CA CYS A 25 1.39 -4.87 -17.00
C CYS A 25 -0.07 -4.98 -17.48
N GLN A 26 -0.85 -5.87 -16.86
CA GLN A 26 -2.26 -6.04 -17.20
C GLN A 26 -3.06 -4.75 -17.02
N LEU A 27 -2.84 -4.04 -15.91
CA LEU A 27 -3.49 -2.75 -15.66
C LEU A 27 -3.16 -1.73 -16.75
N ASN A 28 -1.89 -1.62 -17.14
CA ASN A 28 -1.45 -0.69 -18.17
C ASN A 28 -2.09 -1.00 -19.53
N ASP A 29 -2.28 -2.28 -19.86
CA ASP A 29 -2.95 -2.67 -21.09
C ASP A 29 -4.46 -2.39 -21.09
N PHE A 30 -5.13 -2.50 -19.93
CA PHE A 30 -6.51 -2.05 -19.79
C PHE A 30 -6.64 -0.53 -19.89
N LEU A 31 -5.74 0.24 -19.27
CA LEU A 31 -5.77 1.71 -19.32
C LEU A 31 -5.74 2.24 -20.75
N LYS A 32 -5.04 1.59 -21.67
CA LYS A 32 -4.99 1.98 -23.10
C LYS A 32 -6.31 1.80 -23.85
N GLN A 33 -7.21 0.96 -23.35
CA GLN A 33 -8.45 0.55 -24.04
C GLN A 33 -9.70 1.26 -23.51
N LEU A 34 -9.59 1.98 -22.39
CA LEU A 34 -10.72 2.61 -21.73
C LEU A 34 -11.04 3.98 -22.32
N SER A 35 -12.32 4.33 -22.29
CA SER A 35 -12.77 5.69 -22.61
C SER A 35 -12.34 6.68 -21.52
N PRO A 36 -12.26 7.99 -21.83
CA PRO A 36 -11.90 9.02 -20.86
C PRO A 36 -12.75 9.00 -19.59
N GLU A 37 -14.06 8.74 -19.70
CA GLU A 37 -14.98 8.70 -18.56
C GLU A 37 -14.67 7.50 -17.64
N ARG A 38 -14.30 6.36 -18.22
CA ARG A 38 -13.91 5.17 -17.45
C ARG A 38 -12.54 5.33 -16.81
N LEU A 39 -11.62 6.02 -17.49
CA LEU A 39 -10.34 6.39 -16.91
C LEU A 39 -10.51 7.32 -15.71
N GLN A 40 -11.41 8.31 -15.78
CA GLN A 40 -11.70 9.18 -14.65
C GLN A 40 -12.17 8.40 -13.42
N VAL A 41 -13.11 7.47 -13.60
CA VAL A 41 -13.58 6.61 -12.51
C VAL A 41 -12.44 5.78 -11.89
N LEU A 42 -11.53 5.26 -12.72
CA LEU A 42 -10.36 4.50 -12.26
C LEU A 42 -9.36 5.37 -11.49
N VAL A 43 -9.16 6.61 -11.91
CA VAL A 43 -8.32 7.59 -11.19
C VAL A 43 -8.91 7.88 -9.81
N ASP A 44 -10.22 8.16 -9.75
CA ASP A 44 -10.90 8.45 -8.48
C ASP A 44 -10.81 7.24 -7.53
N PHE A 45 -10.99 6.03 -8.08
CA PHE A 45 -10.88 4.79 -7.31
C PHE A 45 -9.45 4.51 -6.82
N ALA A 46 -8.44 4.71 -7.67
CA ALA A 46 -7.04 4.55 -7.27
C ALA A 46 -6.63 5.56 -6.20
N ALA A 47 -7.10 6.81 -6.30
CA ALA A 47 -6.89 7.84 -5.28
C ALA A 47 -7.51 7.44 -3.93
N TYR A 48 -8.74 6.89 -3.95
CA TYR A 48 -9.38 6.34 -2.76
C TYR A 48 -8.54 5.21 -2.14
N LEU A 49 -8.11 4.23 -2.93
CA LEU A 49 -7.30 3.11 -2.44
C LEU A 49 -5.97 3.57 -1.83
N ALA A 50 -5.26 4.48 -2.50
CA ALA A 50 -4.00 5.04 -1.99
C ALA A 50 -4.21 5.78 -0.66
N ASN A 51 -5.31 6.53 -0.53
CA ASN A 51 -5.67 7.18 0.72
C ASN A 51 -6.01 6.16 1.81
N THR A 52 -6.80 5.12 1.51
CA THR A 52 -7.13 4.06 2.47
C THR A 52 -5.90 3.27 2.92
N GLU A 53 -4.98 2.95 2.01
CA GLU A 53 -3.72 2.27 2.35
C GLU A 53 -2.85 3.15 3.25
N SER A 54 -2.78 4.45 2.98
CA SER A 54 -2.12 5.43 3.84
C SER A 54 -2.80 5.58 5.21
N GLU A 55 -4.14 5.61 5.26
CA GLU A 55 -4.91 5.69 6.51
C GLU A 55 -4.74 4.43 7.35
N ALA A 56 -4.82 3.25 6.74
CA ALA A 56 -4.57 1.98 7.42
C ALA A 56 -3.19 1.94 8.07
N ALA A 57 -2.16 2.49 7.39
CA ALA A 57 -0.81 2.60 7.93
C ALA A 57 -0.66 3.64 9.05
N THR A 58 -1.61 4.57 9.21
CA THR A 58 -1.51 5.71 10.15
C THR A 58 -2.60 5.69 11.24
N GLN A 59 -3.50 4.71 11.23
CA GLN A 59 -4.60 4.58 12.18
C GLN A 59 -4.11 4.52 13.64
N GLU A 60 -2.96 3.89 13.88
CA GLU A 60 -2.33 3.83 15.21
C GLU A 60 -1.93 5.23 15.72
N LEU A 61 -1.48 6.11 14.83
CA LEU A 61 -1.09 7.48 15.18
C LEU A 61 -2.31 8.36 15.46
N VAL A 62 -3.40 8.17 14.72
CA VAL A 62 -4.67 8.87 14.95
C VAL A 62 -5.29 8.47 16.29
N ALA A 63 -5.10 7.22 16.73
CA ALA A 63 -5.59 6.75 18.01
C ALA A 63 -4.87 7.36 19.23
N ILE A 64 -3.71 8.02 19.06
CA ILE A 64 -2.98 8.66 20.16
C ILE A 64 -3.65 10.00 20.50
N PRO A 65 -4.29 10.14 21.69
CA PRO A 65 -5.02 11.36 22.03
C PRO A 65 -4.10 12.60 22.05
N GLY A 66 -4.54 13.66 21.37
CA GLY A 66 -3.82 14.94 21.34
C GLY A 66 -2.53 14.95 20.52
N LEU A 67 -2.23 13.90 19.74
CA LEU A 67 -0.99 13.82 18.96
C LEU A 67 -0.92 14.91 17.89
N LEU A 68 -2.00 15.15 17.15
CA LEU A 68 -2.02 16.13 16.07
C LEU A 68 -1.79 17.56 16.58
N GLU A 69 -2.39 17.90 17.71
CA GLU A 69 -2.23 19.19 18.40
C GLU A 69 -0.79 19.37 18.86
N ARG A 70 -0.17 18.31 19.39
CA ARG A 70 1.25 18.31 19.80
C ARG A 70 2.18 18.45 18.60
N ILE A 71 1.92 17.75 17.50
CA ILE A 71 2.70 17.88 16.26
C ILE A 71 2.61 19.31 15.73
N LYS A 72 1.39 19.86 15.63
CA LYS A 72 1.16 21.23 15.15
C LYS A 72 1.86 22.26 16.03
N LYS A 73 1.81 22.10 17.35
CA LYS A 73 2.54 22.94 18.30
C LYS A 73 4.05 22.83 18.10
N ASN A 74 4.57 21.62 17.90
CA ASN A 74 6.00 21.37 17.73
C ASN A 74 6.53 21.86 16.36
N GLN A 75 5.71 21.93 15.32
CA GLN A 75 6.09 22.52 14.04
C GLN A 75 6.37 24.02 14.14
N ALA A 76 5.70 24.72 15.06
CA ALA A 76 5.95 26.13 15.34
C ALA A 76 7.16 26.35 16.27
N THR A 77 7.78 25.28 16.79
CA THR A 77 8.93 25.39 17.68
C THR A 77 10.18 25.82 16.91
N PRO A 78 10.86 26.91 17.32
CA PRO A 78 12.13 27.30 16.71
C PRO A 78 13.19 26.22 16.84
N LYS A 79 14.01 26.02 15.79
CA LYS A 79 15.10 25.02 15.79
C LYS A 79 16.10 25.19 16.93
N THR A 80 16.23 26.39 17.48
CA THR A 80 17.09 26.68 18.64
C THR A 80 16.64 25.98 19.93
N GLN A 81 15.39 25.49 19.97
CA GLN A 81 14.82 24.75 21.09
C GLN A 81 14.87 23.23 20.87
N TYR A 82 15.48 22.75 19.77
CA TYR A 82 15.60 21.33 19.50
C TYR A 82 16.73 20.73 20.34
N ALA A 83 16.48 19.58 20.95
CA ALA A 83 17.52 18.80 21.60
C ALA A 83 18.12 17.81 20.60
N ASN A 84 19.45 17.65 20.64
CA ASN A 84 20.13 16.65 19.81
C ASN A 84 19.81 15.25 20.36
N TRP A 85 19.42 14.31 19.50
CA TRP A 85 19.06 12.97 19.97
C TRP A 85 20.23 12.25 20.66
N ARG A 86 21.48 12.56 20.27
CA ARG A 86 22.69 12.02 20.92
C ARG A 86 22.87 12.51 22.36
N THR A 87 22.25 13.64 22.72
CA THR A 87 22.28 14.16 24.09
C THR A 87 21.09 13.67 24.93
N LEU A 88 20.11 13.01 24.31
CA LEU A 88 18.91 12.48 24.97
C LEU A 88 19.01 10.98 25.26
N ARG A 89 19.84 10.26 24.51
CA ARG A 89 20.02 8.82 24.59
C ARG A 89 21.45 8.53 25.02
N SER A 90 21.59 7.83 26.15
CA SER A 90 22.88 7.42 26.73
C SER A 90 23.22 5.95 26.44
N ASP A 91 22.36 5.27 25.69
CA ASP A 91 22.36 3.83 25.39
C ASP A 91 22.92 3.49 23.99
N VAL A 92 23.41 4.49 23.25
CA VAL A 92 24.02 4.37 21.91
C VAL A 92 25.45 4.86 21.98
#